data_AF-A0A2U1W5Q1-F1
#
_entry.id   AF-A0A2U1W5Q1-F1
#
_cell.length_a   1.000
_cell.length_b   1.000
_cell.length_c   1.000
_cell.angle_alpha   90.00
_cell.angle_beta   90.00
_cell.angle_gamma   90.00
#
_symmetry.space_group_name_H-M   'P 1'
#
loop_
_entity.id
_entity.type
_entity.pdbx_description
1 polymer ?
#
loop_
_entity_poly.entity_id
_entity_poly.type
_entity_poly.pdbx_seq_one_letter_code
_entity_poly.pdbx_strand_id
1 'polypeptide(L)' 'MHGCDLAVFWRGPDLWSWTVTVAGEQVRSGSARTMVGAQDAAVRAAKAHTDDGGRIQLPLF' A
#
# COMPACT_ATOMS: atom_id res chain seq x y z
N MET A 1 9.51 -13.18 -8.15
CA MET A 1 8.78 -12.64 -6.98
C MET A 1 8.73 -11.14 -7.18
N HIS A 2 7.57 -10.55 -7.51
CA HIS A 2 7.45 -9.11 -7.65
C HIS A 2 7.42 -8.50 -6.24
N GLY A 3 8.36 -7.59 -5.94
CA GLY A 3 8.34 -6.85 -4.69
C GLY A 3 7.11 -5.94 -4.60
N CYS A 4 6.65 -5.69 -3.38
CA CYS A 4 5.67 -4.63 -3.12
C CYS A 4 6.44 -3.34 -2.82
N ASP A 5 6.06 -2.24 -3.45
CA ASP A 5 6.53 -0.91 -3.12
C ASP A 5 5.54 -0.25 -2.16
N LEU A 6 6.04 0.25 -1.03
CA LEU A 6 5.24 0.92 -0.02
C LEU A 6 5.64 2.40 0.02
N ALA A 7 4.66 3.28 -0.11
CA ALA A 7 4.89 4.71 0.01
C ALA A 7 4.00 5.31 1.10
N VAL A 8 4.57 6.22 1.88
CA VAL A 8 3.90 6.92 2.97
C VAL A 8 4.16 8.42 2.81
N PHE A 9 3.09 9.21 2.82
CA PHE A 9 3.12 10.64 2.51
C PHE A 9 2.51 11.42 3.67
N TRP A 10 3.22 12.45 4.13
CA TRP A 10 2.64 13.43 5.05
C TRP A 10 1.63 14.32 4.31
N ARG A 11 0.45 14.55 4.92
CA ARG A 11 -0.62 15.37 4.36
C ARG A 11 -1.10 16.47 5.31
N GLY A 12 -0.67 16.43 6.57
CA GLY A 12 -1.02 17.43 7.58
C GLY A 12 -0.77 16.94 9.01
N PRO A 13 -1.05 17.78 10.02
CA PRO A 13 -0.68 17.53 11.42
C PRO A 13 -1.12 16.16 11.97
N ASP A 14 -2.26 15.64 11.52
CA ASP A 14 -2.80 14.34 11.88
C ASP A 14 -3.26 13.53 10.66
N LEU A 15 -2.57 13.71 9.53
CA LEU A 15 -2.93 13.02 8.29
C LEU A 15 -1.69 12.53 7.56
N TRP A 16 -1.63 11.22 7.43
CA TRP A 16 -0.66 10.48 6.65
C TRP A 16 -1.42 9.64 5.64
N SER A 17 -1.05 9.71 4.37
CA SER A 17 -1.54 8.82 3.33
C SER A 17 -0.54 7.71 3.09
N TRP A 18 -1.02 6.55 2.67
CA TRP A 18 -0.15 5.44 2.27
C TRP A 18 -0.70 4.74 1.04
N THR A 19 0.20 4.16 0.25
CA THR A 19 -0.11 3.37 -0.93
C THR A 19 0.76 2.12 -0.97
N VAL A 20 0.21 1.04 -1.52
CA VAL A 20 0.91 -0.21 -1.82
C VAL A 20 0.79 -0.44 -3.32
N THR A 21 1.94 -0.61 -3.96
CA THR A 21 2.08 -0.82 -5.40
C THR A 21 2.75 -2.16 -5.66
N VAL A 22 2.28 -2.91 -6.64
CA VAL A 22 2.91 -4.17 -7.06
C VAL A 22 3.05 -4.16 -8.58
N ALA A 23 4.26 -4.37 -9.08
CA ALA A 23 4.56 -4.30 -10.52
C ALA A 23 4.10 -2.98 -11.19
N GLY A 24 4.20 -1.86 -10.47
CA GLY A 24 3.78 -0.53 -10.96
C GLY A 24 2.29 -0.21 -10.78
N GLU A 25 1.46 -1.17 -10.37
CA GLU A 25 0.03 -0.98 -10.17
C GLU A 25 -0.32 -0.77 -8.69
N GLN A 26 -1.09 0.28 -8.39
CA GLN A 26 -1.55 0.54 -7.02
C GLN A 26 -2.64 -0.47 -6.65
N VAL A 27 -2.30 -1.41 -5.76
CA VAL A 27 -3.23 -2.46 -5.30
C VAL A 27 -4.03 -2.05 -4.07
N ARG A 28 -3.51 -1.13 -3.25
CA ARG A 28 -4.25 -0.58 -2.10
C ARG A 28 -3.73 0.79 -1.68
N SER A 29 -4.57 1.58 -1.05
CA SER A 29 -4.22 2.86 -0.43
C SER A 29 -5.09 3.15 0.79
N GLY A 30 -4.68 4.13 1.59
CA GLY A 30 -5.44 4.58 2.74
C GLY A 30 -4.81 5.78 3.45
N SER A 31 -5.31 6.05 4.65
CA SER A 31 -4.77 7.09 5.52
C SER A 31 -4.69 6.64 6.98
N ALA A 32 -3.86 7.33 7.76
CA ALA A 32 -3.74 7.18 9.21
C ALA A 32 -3.42 8.54 9.86
N ARG A 33 -3.61 8.65 11.17
CA ARG A 33 -3.31 9.87 11.92
C ARG A 33 -1.81 10.07 12.20
N THR A 34 -1.05 8.98 12.17
CA THR A 34 0.39 8.99 12.48
C THR A 34 1.19 8.33 11.37
N MET A 35 2.47 8.70 11.23
CA MET A 35 3.39 8.08 10.28
C MET A 35 3.49 6.56 10.51
N VAL A 36 3.67 6.16 11.76
CA VAL A 36 3.77 4.74 12.16
C VAL A 36 2.49 3.99 11.82
N GLY A 37 1.32 4.57 12.08
CA GLY A 37 0.04 3.97 11.72
C GLY A 37 -0.13 3.78 10.22
N ALA A 38 0.36 4.74 9.41
CA ALA A 38 0.34 4.63 7.95
C ALA A 38 1.30 3.53 7.44
N GLN A 39 2.50 3.42 8.03
CA GLN A 39 3.46 2.36 7.72
C GLN A 39 2.90 0.98 8.08
N ASP A 40 2.39 0.80 9.29
CA ASP A 40 1.81 -0.46 9.75
C ASP A 40 0.60 -0.88 8.91
N ALA A 41 -0.24 0.08 8.53
CA ALA A 41 -1.38 -0.18 7.65
C ALA A 41 -0.92 -0.62 6.25
N ALA A 42 0.08 0.04 5.68
CA ALA A 42 0.65 -0.33 4.38
C ALA A 42 1.30 -1.73 4.40
N VAL A 43 2.04 -2.06 5.46
CA VAL A 43 2.64 -3.40 5.63
C VAL A 43 1.57 -4.47 5.78
N ARG A 44 0.53 -4.22 6.59
CA ARG A 44 -0.59 -5.15 6.76
C ARG A 44 -1.35 -5.35 5.45
N ALA A 45 -1.54 -4.28 4.68
CA ALA A 45 -2.14 -4.33 3.36
C ALA A 45 -1.33 -5.16 2.37
N ALA A 46 -0.01 -4.98 2.32
CA ALA A 46 0.87 -5.74 1.44
C ALA A 46 0.90 -7.24 1.81
N LYS A 47 0.93 -7.56 3.12
CA LYS A 47 0.82 -8.94 3.61
C LYS A 47 -0.50 -9.59 3.21
N ALA A 48 -1.63 -8.92 3.48
CA ALA A 48 -2.94 -9.41 3.10
C ALA A 48 -3.05 -9.66 1.59
N HIS A 49 -2.49 -8.78 0.75
CA HIS A 49 -2.45 -9.00 -0.69
C HIS A 49 -1.65 -10.25 -1.09
N THR A 50 -0.53 -10.52 -0.39
CA THR A 50 0.27 -11.72 -0.61
C THR A 50 -0.49 -12.98 -0.18
N ASP A 51 -1.18 -12.92 0.97
CA ASP A 51 -1.99 -14.02 1.51
C ASP A 51 -3.20 -14.33 0.62
N ASP A 52 -3.80 -13.32 -0.01
CA ASP A 52 -4.91 -13.45 -0.98
C ASP A 52 -4.45 -13.96 -2.36
N GLY A 53 -3.19 -14.41 -2.48
CA GLY A 53 -2.63 -15.03 -3.68
C GLY A 53 -1.95 -14.05 -4.64
N GLY A 54 -1.67 -12.82 -4.21
CA GLY A 54 -0.85 -11.85 -4.97
C GLY A 54 -1.39 -11.52 -6.35
N ARG A 55 -2.72 -11.58 -6.53
CA ARG A 55 -3.36 -11.40 -7.83
C ARG A 55 -3.41 -9.91 -8.15
N ILE A 56 -2.66 -9.52 -9.18
CA ILE A 56 -2.74 -8.20 -9.77
C ILE A 56 -3.57 -8.35 -11.03
N GLN A 57 -4.62 -7.55 -11.16
CA GLN A 57 -5.35 -7.45 -12.41
C GLN A 57 -4.56 -6.52 -13.32
N LEU A 58 -3.73 -7.10 -14.18
CA LEU A 58 -3.00 -6.34 -15.19
C LEU A 58 -4.01 -5.82 -16.22
N PRO A 59 -4.05 -4.50 -16.49
CA PRO A 59 -4.82 -3.99 -17.61
C PRO A 59 -4.32 -4.64 -18.90
N LEU A 60 -5.22 -5.34 -19.60
CA LEU A 60 -5.00 -5.81 -20.95
C LEU A 60 -5.20 -4.59 -21.86
N PHE A 61 -4.10 -3.93 -22.21
CA PHE A 61 -4.11 -2.91 -23.26
C PHE A 61 -4.18 -3.59 -24.64
#